data_AF-A0A4R3UIJ5-F1
#
_entry.id   AF-A0A4R3UIJ5-F1
#
_cell.length_a   1.000
_cell.length_b   1.000
_cell.length_c   1.000
_cell.angle_alpha   90.00
_cell.angle_beta   90.00
_cell.angle_gamma   90.00
#
_symmetry.space_group_name_H-M   'P 1'
#
loop_
_entity.id
_entity.type
_entity.pdbx_description
1 polymer ?
#
loop_
_entity_poly.entity_id
_entity_poly.type
_entity_poly.pdbx_seq_one_letter_code
_entity_poly.pdbx_strand_id
1 'polypeptide(L)'
;MAPARTCRRCASRHAEHEPASCLKAPVPPGGQELFFEQQSVLSLHRVRQAFVKARTAQANQIRGLLGEYGLVVPQGIAYIAQRVPALIEDAENELPGSFRLLIQRLLEHLKVLQQQVDEIECYVPRRFRLAIPSYSRLSQGCCLAKNWTGLA
;
A
#
# COMPACT_ATOMS: atom_id res chain seq x y z
N MET A 1 -23.42 -47.33 43.45
CA MET A 1 -21.99 -46.96 43.47
C MET A 1 -21.27 -47.67 42.34
N ALA A 2 -20.77 -46.93 41.35
CA ALA A 2 -19.92 -47.43 40.28
C ALA A 2 -18.70 -46.48 40.15
N PRO A 3 -17.46 -46.98 40.02
CA PRO A 3 -16.26 -46.17 40.11
C PRO A 3 -15.96 -45.41 38.82
N ALA A 4 -15.36 -44.22 38.99
CA ALA A 4 -14.93 -43.34 37.93
C ALA A 4 -13.84 -43.98 37.06
N ARG A 5 -14.00 -43.86 35.73
CA ARG A 5 -13.02 -44.32 34.73
C ARG A 5 -11.76 -43.45 34.82
N THR A 6 -10.66 -44.05 35.27
CA THR A 6 -9.33 -43.44 35.20
C THR A 6 -8.75 -43.62 33.79
N CYS A 7 -8.28 -42.52 33.21
CA CYS A 7 -7.53 -42.51 31.95
C CYS A 7 -6.24 -43.36 32.11
N ARG A 8 -6.07 -44.39 31.28
CA ARG A 8 -4.95 -45.36 31.33
C ARG A 8 -3.54 -44.77 31.18
N ARG A 9 -3.40 -43.46 30.98
CA ARG A 9 -2.10 -42.85 30.67
C ARG A 9 -1.33 -42.29 31.88
N CYS A 10 -1.91 -42.32 33.08
CA CYS A 10 -1.28 -41.73 34.28
C CYS A 10 -0.80 -42.74 35.34
N ALA A 11 -0.86 -44.05 35.08
CA ALA A 11 -0.66 -45.06 36.13
C ALA A 11 0.80 -45.43 36.45
N SER A 12 1.82 -44.76 35.88
CA SER A 12 3.21 -45.15 36.14
C SER A 12 4.17 -43.98 36.07
N ARG A 13 4.16 -43.15 37.13
CA ARG A 13 5.35 -42.61 37.83
C ARG A 13 4.91 -41.50 38.78
N HIS A 14 4.63 -41.87 40.02
CA HIS A 14 4.85 -40.97 41.14
C HIS A 14 6.32 -41.06 41.51
N ALA A 15 7.01 -39.91 41.49
CA ALA A 15 7.80 -39.38 42.61
C ALA A 15 8.93 -38.50 42.09
N GLU A 16 9.01 -37.31 42.68
CA GLU A 16 10.16 -36.41 42.79
C GLU A 16 10.32 -35.33 41.69
N HIS A 17 10.38 -34.08 42.18
CA HIS A 17 10.70 -32.79 41.55
C HIS A 17 9.61 -31.98 40.81
N GLU A 18 9.30 -30.84 41.45
CA GLU A 18 8.85 -29.51 40.97
C GLU A 18 7.73 -29.38 39.92
N PRO A 19 6.79 -28.42 40.08
CA PRO A 19 5.77 -28.11 39.08
C PRO A 19 6.42 -27.40 37.87
N ALA A 20 7.10 -28.16 37.02
CA ALA A 20 7.73 -27.70 35.80
C ALA A 20 6.67 -27.35 34.75
N SER A 21 6.30 -26.07 34.73
CA SER A 21 6.01 -25.26 33.54
C SER A 21 5.43 -26.00 32.32
N CYS A 22 4.11 -25.95 32.17
CA CYS A 22 3.43 -26.16 30.88
C CYS A 22 3.73 -25.08 29.81
N LEU A 23 4.71 -24.19 30.02
CA LEU A 23 5.23 -23.28 28.99
C LEU A 23 6.67 -23.65 28.69
N LYS A 24 6.87 -24.49 27.68
CA LYS A 24 8.01 -24.46 26.76
C LYS A 24 7.78 -25.54 25.71
N ALA A 25 6.80 -25.28 24.83
CA ALA A 25 6.93 -25.82 23.49
C ALA A 25 8.26 -25.27 22.93
N PRO A 26 9.11 -26.10 22.31
CA PRO A 26 10.34 -25.62 21.72
C PRO A 26 9.99 -24.57 20.65
N VAL A 27 10.42 -23.34 20.89
CA VAL A 27 10.41 -22.29 19.87
C VAL A 27 11.34 -22.80 18.76
N PRO A 28 10.87 -22.96 17.52
CA PRO A 28 11.77 -23.30 16.43
C PRO A 28 12.82 -22.18 16.33
N PRO A 29 14.13 -22.49 16.22
CA PRO A 29 15.13 -21.45 16.00
C PRO A 29 14.78 -20.77 14.66
N GLY A 30 14.33 -19.51 14.72
CA GLY A 30 13.81 -18.77 13.56
C GLY A 30 12.60 -17.84 13.83
N GLY A 31 12.06 -17.80 15.04
CA GLY A 31 10.82 -17.04 15.35
C GLY A 31 10.92 -15.51 15.29
N GLN A 32 12.09 -14.92 15.54
CA GLN A 32 12.25 -13.45 15.50
C GLN A 32 12.29 -12.91 14.08
N GLU A 33 12.99 -13.57 13.16
CA GLU A 33 13.09 -13.15 11.75
C GLU A 33 11.72 -13.11 11.05
N LEU A 34 10.84 -14.08 11.33
CA LEU A 34 9.48 -14.11 10.75
C LEU A 34 8.59 -12.96 11.26
N PHE A 35 8.76 -12.54 12.53
CA PHE A 35 8.01 -11.43 13.12
C PHE A 35 8.44 -10.09 12.53
N PHE A 36 9.75 -9.84 12.41
CA PHE A 36 10.27 -8.61 11.80
C PHE A 36 9.89 -8.50 10.32
N GLU A 37 9.89 -9.62 9.58
CA GLU A 37 9.40 -9.67 8.20
C GLU A 37 7.90 -9.38 8.07
N GLN A 38 7.07 -9.88 9.00
CA GLN A 38 5.65 -9.52 9.00
C GLN A 38 5.43 -8.04 9.34
N GLN A 39 6.17 -7.50 10.32
CA GLN A 39 6.08 -6.08 10.70
C GLN A 39 6.57 -5.15 9.59
N SER A 40 7.63 -5.52 8.86
CA SER A 40 8.13 -4.73 7.72
C SER A 40 7.08 -4.66 6.61
N VAL A 41 6.42 -5.78 6.28
CA VAL A 41 5.36 -5.83 5.27
C VAL A 41 4.14 -5.00 5.68
N LEU A 42 3.73 -5.06 6.95
CA LEU A 42 2.65 -4.20 7.46
C LEU A 42 3.01 -2.71 7.36
N SER A 43 4.27 -2.36 7.64
CA SER A 43 4.78 -1.00 7.51
C SER A 43 4.73 -0.52 6.06
N LEU A 44 5.20 -1.34 5.11
CA LEU A 44 5.11 -1.06 3.67
C LEU A 44 3.65 -0.84 3.23
N HIS A 45 2.73 -1.65 3.74
CA HIS A 45 1.31 -1.49 3.42
C HIS A 45 0.74 -0.17 3.94
N ARG A 46 1.06 0.22 5.18
CA ARG A 46 0.62 1.51 5.74
C ARG A 46 1.16 2.69 4.94
N VAL A 47 2.44 2.66 4.61
CA VAL A 47 3.08 3.74 3.85
C VAL A 47 2.48 3.84 2.44
N ARG A 48 2.27 2.71 1.76
CA ARG A 48 1.56 2.68 0.47
C ARG A 48 0.17 3.30 0.57
N GLN A 49 -0.62 2.93 1.59
CA GLN A 49 -1.96 3.50 1.78
C GLN A 49 -1.90 5.01 2.01
N ALA A 50 -0.91 5.51 2.74
CA ALA A 50 -0.70 6.94 2.92
C ALA A 50 -0.42 7.65 1.58
N PHE A 51 0.46 7.11 0.74
CA PHE A 51 0.75 7.69 -0.58
C PHE A 51 -0.44 7.61 -1.54
N VAL A 52 -1.21 6.53 -1.55
CA VAL A 52 -2.45 6.45 -2.36
C VAL A 52 -3.46 7.51 -1.94
N LYS A 53 -3.60 7.75 -0.63
CA LYS A 53 -4.46 8.83 -0.11
C LYS A 53 -3.94 10.20 -0.53
N ALA A 54 -2.64 10.46 -0.37
CA ALA A 54 -2.02 11.71 -0.79
C ALA A 54 -2.20 11.98 -2.29
N ARG A 55 -1.97 10.96 -3.13
CA ARG A 55 -2.19 11.02 -4.59
C ARG A 55 -3.63 11.38 -4.94
N THR A 56 -4.59 10.78 -4.22
CA THR A 56 -6.02 11.05 -4.43
C THR A 56 -6.40 12.46 -3.98
N ALA A 57 -5.85 12.92 -2.85
CA ALA A 57 -6.07 14.27 -2.35
C ALA A 57 -5.50 15.32 -3.31
N GLN A 58 -4.29 15.11 -3.81
CA GLN A 58 -3.64 15.97 -4.81
C GLN A 58 -4.48 16.06 -6.10
N ALA A 59 -4.96 14.92 -6.59
CA ALA A 59 -5.86 14.86 -7.75
C ALA A 59 -7.15 15.66 -7.53
N ASN A 60 -7.76 15.54 -6.36
CA ASN A 60 -8.97 16.30 -6.01
C ASN A 60 -8.69 17.79 -5.86
N GLN A 61 -7.52 18.18 -5.33
CA GLN A 61 -7.09 19.57 -5.26
C GLN A 61 -6.95 20.20 -6.64
N ILE A 62 -6.26 19.52 -7.57
CA ILE A 62 -6.13 19.97 -8.97
C ILE A 62 -7.52 20.17 -9.60
N ARG A 63 -8.42 19.20 -9.42
CA ARG A 63 -9.80 19.31 -9.93
C ARG A 63 -10.57 20.49 -9.33
N GLY A 64 -10.43 20.74 -8.03
CA GLY A 64 -11.09 21.87 -7.36
C GLY A 64 -10.63 23.20 -7.93
N LEU A 65 -9.31 23.38 -8.03
CA LEU A 65 -8.70 24.57 -8.62
C LEU A 65 -9.14 24.80 -10.06
N LEU A 66 -9.15 23.76 -10.90
CA LEU A 66 -9.62 23.88 -12.29
C LEU A 66 -11.11 24.24 -12.36
N GLY A 67 -11.92 23.72 -11.44
CA GLY A 67 -13.34 24.03 -11.35
C GLY A 67 -13.64 25.49 -11.02
N GLU A 68 -12.78 26.17 -10.25
CA GLU A 68 -12.90 27.61 -9.97
C GLU A 68 -12.77 28.47 -11.23
N TYR A 69 -12.03 27.99 -12.24
CA TYR A 69 -11.88 28.61 -13.55
C TYR A 69 -12.88 28.06 -14.60
N GLY A 70 -13.89 27.30 -14.17
CA GLY A 70 -14.92 26.72 -15.06
C GLY A 70 -14.46 25.49 -15.84
N LEU A 71 -13.25 24.97 -15.59
CA LEU A 71 -12.71 23.80 -16.29
C LEU A 71 -13.12 22.50 -15.58
N VAL A 72 -14.14 21.83 -16.12
CA VAL A 72 -14.66 20.58 -15.55
C VAL A 72 -13.90 19.38 -16.09
N VAL A 73 -13.03 18.79 -15.26
CA VAL A 73 -12.37 17.51 -15.54
C VAL A 73 -13.28 16.36 -15.05
N PRO A 74 -13.33 15.18 -15.69
CA PRO A 74 -14.05 14.01 -15.18
C PRO A 74 -13.33 13.33 -14.01
N GLN A 75 -14.05 12.54 -13.22
CA GLN A 75 -13.49 11.85 -12.07
C GLN A 75 -12.48 10.77 -12.51
N GLY A 76 -11.34 10.72 -11.85
CA GLY A 76 -10.32 9.69 -12.04
C GLY A 76 -8.92 10.27 -12.24
N ILE A 77 -7.93 9.64 -11.60
CA ILE A 77 -6.54 10.09 -11.63
C ILE A 77 -5.94 9.99 -13.05
N ALA A 78 -6.36 8.98 -13.83
CA ALA A 78 -5.92 8.81 -15.22
C ALA A 78 -6.33 10.01 -16.11
N TYR A 79 -7.56 10.51 -15.94
CA TYR A 79 -8.02 11.67 -16.71
C TYR A 79 -7.26 12.95 -16.36
N ILE A 80 -6.87 13.12 -15.09
CA ILE A 80 -6.07 14.28 -14.66
C ILE A 80 -4.72 14.25 -15.36
N ALA A 81 -4.03 13.11 -15.33
CA ALA A 81 -2.71 13.00 -15.94
C ALA A 81 -2.70 13.14 -17.47
N GLN A 82 -3.77 12.72 -18.15
CA GLN A 82 -3.86 12.76 -19.61
C GLN A 82 -4.41 14.09 -20.14
N ARG A 83 -5.43 14.67 -19.49
CA ARG A 83 -6.16 15.83 -20.04
C ARG A 83 -5.68 17.17 -19.49
N VAL A 84 -5.23 17.22 -18.24
CA VAL A 84 -4.86 18.51 -17.62
C VAL A 84 -3.65 19.17 -18.30
N PRO A 85 -2.58 18.45 -18.70
CA PRO A 85 -1.47 19.05 -19.44
C PRO A 85 -1.93 19.76 -20.72
N ALA A 86 -2.77 19.11 -21.54
CA ALA A 86 -3.31 19.73 -22.75
C ALA A 86 -4.22 20.92 -22.44
N LEU A 87 -5.05 20.84 -21.38
CA LEU A 87 -5.94 21.92 -20.97
C LEU A 87 -5.19 23.18 -20.52
N ILE A 88 -4.01 23.07 -19.90
CA ILE A 88 -3.25 24.25 -19.45
C ILE A 88 -2.38 24.87 -20.56
N GLU A 89 -2.09 24.11 -21.62
CA GLU A 89 -1.34 24.57 -22.79
C GLU A 89 -2.24 25.30 -23.79
N ASP A 90 -3.53 25.00 -23.79
CA ASP A 90 -4.52 25.67 -24.63
C ASP A 90 -4.49 27.20 -24.44
N ALA A 91 -4.26 27.91 -25.54
CA ALA A 91 -4.16 29.37 -25.58
C ALA A 91 -5.53 30.06 -25.60
N GLU A 92 -6.61 29.34 -25.93
CA GLU A 92 -7.98 29.86 -25.89
C GLU A 92 -8.48 30.04 -24.45
N ASN A 93 -7.81 29.41 -23.49
CA ASN A 93 -8.19 29.44 -22.10
C ASN A 93 -7.65 30.72 -21.45
N GLU A 94 -8.52 31.55 -20.87
CA GLU A 94 -8.20 32.79 -20.13
C GLU A 94 -7.51 32.51 -18.76
N LEU A 95 -6.68 31.47 -18.68
CA LEU A 95 -5.92 31.10 -17.49
C LEU A 95 -4.68 31.98 -17.33
N PRO A 96 -4.48 32.62 -16.16
CA PRO A 96 -3.25 33.34 -15.85
C PRO A 96 -2.01 32.44 -15.95
N GLY A 97 -0.90 32.97 -16.46
CA GLY A 97 0.35 32.20 -16.58
C GLY A 97 0.86 31.64 -15.25
N SER A 98 0.67 32.38 -14.14
CA SER A 98 1.00 31.91 -12.79
C SER A 98 0.18 30.69 -12.36
N PHE A 99 -1.08 30.62 -12.76
CA PHE A 99 -1.95 29.48 -12.48
C PHE A 99 -1.53 28.25 -13.31
N ARG A 100 -1.17 28.44 -14.59
CA ARG A 100 -0.63 27.35 -15.43
C ARG A 100 0.60 26.71 -14.79
N LEU A 101 1.56 27.53 -14.31
CA LEU A 101 2.74 27.05 -13.59
C LEU A 101 2.41 26.32 -12.28
N LEU A 102 1.42 26.82 -11.53
CA LEU A 102 0.96 26.16 -10.31
C LEU A 102 0.42 24.76 -10.61
N ILE A 103 -0.45 24.62 -11.61
CA ILE A 103 -1.02 23.33 -12.00
C ILE A 103 0.08 22.37 -12.49
N GLN A 104 1.07 22.86 -13.26
CA GLN A 104 2.23 22.05 -13.67
C GLN A 104 2.96 21.46 -12.47
N ARG A 105 3.28 22.28 -11.46
CA ARG A 105 3.94 21.81 -10.23
C ARG A 105 3.10 20.77 -9.48
N LEU A 106 1.78 20.96 -9.42
CA LEU A 106 0.88 20.00 -8.77
C LEU A 106 0.82 18.67 -9.53
N LEU A 107 0.88 18.70 -10.87
CA LEU A 107 0.94 17.51 -11.71
C LEU A 107 2.28 16.78 -11.58
N GLU A 108 3.39 17.50 -11.52
CA GLU A 108 4.71 16.91 -11.25
C GLU A 108 4.73 16.19 -9.90
N HIS A 109 4.22 16.84 -8.85
CA HIS A 109 4.10 16.20 -7.53
C HIS A 109 3.18 14.97 -7.56
N LEU A 110 2.09 15.01 -8.33
CA LEU A 110 1.22 13.84 -8.53
C LEU A 110 1.98 12.67 -9.18
N LYS A 111 2.86 12.94 -10.16
CA LYS A 111 3.73 11.93 -10.79
C LYS A 111 4.69 11.32 -9.76
N VAL A 112 5.31 12.14 -8.90
CA VAL A 112 6.21 11.65 -7.83
C VAL A 112 5.46 10.74 -6.85
N LEU A 113 4.26 11.13 -6.42
CA LEU A 113 3.43 10.29 -5.54
C LEU A 113 3.06 8.96 -6.19
N GLN A 114 2.77 8.96 -7.50
CA GLN A 114 2.53 7.73 -8.25
C GLN A 114 3.77 6.83 -8.26
N GLN A 115 4.94 7.39 -8.56
CA GLN A 115 6.20 6.66 -8.56
C GLN A 115 6.50 6.03 -7.19
N GLN A 116 6.30 6.75 -6.09
CA GLN A 116 6.49 6.23 -4.74
C GLN A 116 5.57 5.05 -4.42
N VAL A 117 4.32 5.08 -4.90
CA VAL A 117 3.39 3.94 -4.77
C VAL A 117 3.93 2.73 -5.52
N ASP A 118 4.37 2.92 -6.76
CA ASP A 118 4.87 1.84 -7.62
C ASP A 118 6.16 1.21 -7.07
N GLU A 119 7.07 2.04 -6.56
CA GLU A 119 8.30 1.59 -5.90
C GLU A 119 8.00 0.72 -4.69
N ILE A 120 7.10 1.15 -3.79
CA ILE A 120 6.72 0.37 -2.62
C ILE A 120 6.06 -0.96 -3.00
N GLU A 121 5.21 -0.97 -4.03
CA GLU A 121 4.62 -2.21 -4.53
C GLU A 121 5.69 -3.18 -5.07
N CYS A 122 6.78 -2.65 -5.62
CA CYS A 122 7.90 -3.44 -6.12
C CYS A 122 8.76 -4.03 -4.98
N TYR A 123 8.91 -3.31 -3.86
CA TYR A 123 9.62 -3.80 -2.66
C TYR A 123 8.89 -4.93 -1.92
N VAL A 124 7.59 -5.13 -2.15
CA VAL A 124 6.84 -6.22 -1.48
C VAL A 124 7.27 -7.58 -2.02
N PRO A 125 7.87 -8.46 -1.19
CA PRO A 125 8.34 -9.76 -1.64
C PRO A 125 7.20 -10.63 -2.16
N ARG A 126 7.49 -11.43 -3.20
CA ARG A 126 6.49 -12.31 -3.85
C ARG A 126 5.74 -13.21 -2.85
N ARG A 127 6.41 -13.71 -1.81
CA ARG A 127 5.82 -14.55 -0.76
C ARG A 127 4.67 -13.87 0.01
N PHE A 128 4.68 -12.54 0.12
CA PHE A 128 3.66 -11.78 0.84
C PHE A 128 2.57 -11.22 -0.08
N ARG A 129 2.77 -11.24 -1.40
CA ARG A 129 1.80 -10.75 -2.38
C ARG A 129 0.47 -11.54 -2.39
N LEU A 130 0.50 -12.81 -1.99
CA LEU A 130 -0.68 -13.67 -1.84
C LEU A 130 -1.41 -13.45 -0.50
N ALA A 131 -0.68 -13.04 0.54
CA ALA A 131 -1.25 -12.81 1.87
C ALA A 131 -2.00 -11.46 1.97
N ILE A 132 -1.73 -10.52 1.06
CA ILE A 132 -2.34 -9.20 1.06
C ILE A 132 -3.04 -8.93 -0.29
N PRO A 133 -4.37 -9.10 -0.37
CA PRO A 133 -5.15 -8.95 -1.60
C PRO A 133 -5.04 -7.57 -2.28
N SER A 134 -4.66 -6.54 -1.53
CA SER A 134 -4.51 -5.18 -2.06
C SER A 134 -3.32 -4.98 -3.00
N TYR A 135 -2.37 -5.93 -3.03
CA TYR A 135 -1.22 -5.94 -3.95
C TYR A 135 -1.44 -6.83 -5.18
N SER A 136 -2.52 -7.61 -5.23
CA SER A 136 -2.74 -8.62 -6.29
C SER A 136 -3.13 -8.03 -7.63
N ARG A 137 -3.63 -6.79 -7.67
CA ARG A 137 -4.22 -6.18 -8.87
C ARG A 137 -3.21 -5.50 -9.82
N LEU A 138 -1.92 -5.46 -9.47
CA LEU A 138 -0.89 -4.72 -10.22
C LEU A 138 0.37 -5.53 -10.54
N SER A 139 0.37 -6.87 -10.41
CA SER A 139 1.54 -7.68 -10.82
C SER A 139 1.78 -7.70 -12.34
N GLN A 140 0.87 -7.17 -13.15
CA GLN A 140 1.08 -6.84 -14.57
C GLN A 140 1.58 -5.40 -14.79
N GLY A 141 1.53 -4.55 -13.77
CA GLY A 141 1.85 -3.11 -13.81
C GLY A 141 3.34 -2.79 -13.76
N CYS A 142 4.18 -3.68 -13.22
CA CYS A 142 5.64 -3.46 -13.19
C CYS A 142 6.25 -3.38 -14.61
N CYS A 143 5.57 -3.90 -15.63
CA CYS A 143 5.93 -3.70 -17.04
C CYS A 143 5.26 -2.47 -17.68
N LEU A 144 4.14 -1.96 -17.13
CA LEU A 144 3.36 -0.84 -17.66
C LEU A 144 3.72 0.53 -17.06
N ALA A 145 4.52 0.59 -15.99
CA ALA A 145 5.08 1.83 -15.46
C ALA A 145 5.90 2.63 -16.50
N LYS A 146 6.27 2.00 -17.64
CA LYS A 146 6.92 2.67 -18.78
C LYS A 146 5.99 3.59 -19.59
N ASN A 147 4.67 3.53 -19.43
CA ASN A 147 3.73 4.37 -20.20
C ASN A 147 3.39 5.71 -19.52
N TRP A 148 3.82 5.96 -18.28
CA TRP A 148 3.64 7.26 -17.60
C TRP A 148 4.80 8.22 -17.85
N THR A 149 5.98 7.71 -18.19
CA THR A 149 7.17 8.50 -18.57
C THR A 149 7.10 9.06 -20.00
N GLY A 150 6.03 8.78 -20.76
CA GLY A 150 5.86 9.22 -22.15
C GLY A 150 5.13 10.56 -22.35
N LEU A 151 4.87 11.32 -21.28
CA LEU A 151 4.46 12.72 -21.36
C LEU A 151 5.72 13.60 -21.24
N ALA A 152 6.48 13.60 -22.34
CA ALA A 152 7.50 14.58 -22.70
C ALA A 152 7.14 15.11 -24.10
#